data_AF-A0A9P8TAS1-F1
#
_entry.id   AF-A0A9P8TAS1-F1
#
_cell.length_a   1.000
_cell.length_b   1.000
_cell.length_c   1.000
_cell.angle_alpha   90.00
_cell.angle_beta   90.00
_cell.angle_gamma   90.00
#
_symmetry.space_group_name_H-M   'P 1'
#
loop_
_entity.id
_entity.type
_entity.pdbx_description
1 polymer ?
#
loop_
_entity_poly.entity_id
_entity_poly.type
_entity_poly.pdbx_seq_one_letter_code
_entity_poly.pdbx_strand_id
1 'polypeptide(L)'
;MWTLSIKAKIGLGILFSYTSYAAYVSYSANVEINRRAQLLKTKKDEDLTIKDVELISDKYASLTVAGRFENPFEEYRVQTLFEFFLSRILELFEGKSKGDLPSKPKLRELLPIYKPDFELLINSSLNQRKNILENFISVGLPSFNDRLTLTWLGQSCSFVQISGVNFLTDPIFSDYLINPVLGPKRITPSPCQYNELPKPNFILVSHNHPDHLDMETVDEIRNSATWVVPSGLRHVLAKRGVINTIELDWWDKVQLDVPEDKNNIYEVACTPAMHWSGRYLLDSNTSLWCSFLILRNGEPIFFHAGDTGYVHDLFKMVSQKFGEGTKLAMLPCGQYCPQWHQKPRHISPEECVKIYDDLKAQKMVGVHWGTFVLSSEHFLEPKLKIEELARNLKKINDIFIPQFGKTYVFDLKHGNNDIMSERIDIRGNKSVLVK
;
A
#
# COMPACT_ATOMS: atom_id res chain seq x y z
N MET A 1 -43.45 6.47 35.51
CA MET A 1 -42.67 6.63 34.27
C MET A 1 -41.19 6.57 34.63
N TRP A 2 -40.43 5.63 34.08
CA TRP A 2 -38.99 5.58 34.29
C TRP A 2 -38.33 6.74 33.55
N THR A 3 -37.84 7.75 34.29
CA THR A 3 -37.09 8.86 33.69
C THR A 3 -35.63 8.43 33.50
N LEU A 4 -35.13 8.51 32.27
CA LEU A 4 -33.71 8.26 31.98
C LEU A 4 -32.81 9.21 32.78
N SER A 5 -31.68 8.70 33.26
CA SER A 5 -30.65 9.51 33.92
C SER A 5 -30.05 10.53 32.95
N ILE A 6 -29.46 11.61 33.47
CA ILE A 6 -28.76 12.63 32.65
C ILE A 6 -27.67 11.98 31.78
N LYS A 7 -26.91 11.04 32.34
CA LYS A 7 -25.87 10.29 31.60
C LYS A 7 -26.46 9.50 30.43
N ALA A 8 -27.61 8.84 30.65
CA ALA A 8 -28.29 8.10 29.58
C ALA A 8 -28.82 9.04 28.48
N LYS A 9 -29.36 10.20 28.85
CA LYS A 9 -29.80 11.23 27.88
C LYS A 9 -28.63 11.76 27.03
N ILE A 10 -27.50 12.06 27.65
CA ILE A 10 -26.28 12.51 26.95
C ILE A 10 -25.78 11.40 26.01
N GLY A 11 -25.68 10.16 26.49
CA GLY A 11 -25.26 9.02 25.68
C GLY A 11 -26.16 8.80 24.45
N LEU A 12 -27.48 8.87 24.63
CA LEU A 12 -28.44 8.79 23.53
C LEU A 12 -28.30 9.96 22.55
N GLY A 13 -28.05 11.18 23.03
CA GLY A 13 -27.82 12.34 22.19
C GLY A 13 -26.57 12.19 21.30
N ILE A 14 -25.47 11.70 21.86
CA ILE A 14 -24.23 11.40 21.10
C ILE A 14 -24.50 10.32 20.06
N LEU A 15 -25.15 9.23 20.48
CA LEU A 15 -25.45 8.10 19.59
C LEU A 15 -26.35 8.52 18.43
N PHE A 16 -27.43 9.25 18.72
CA PHE A 16 -28.34 9.75 17.70
C PHE A 16 -27.60 10.67 16.71
N SER A 17 -26.80 11.62 17.22
CA SER A 17 -26.03 12.54 16.38
C SER A 17 -25.07 11.80 15.46
N TYR A 18 -24.34 10.80 15.99
CA TYR A 18 -23.44 9.97 15.19
C TYR A 18 -24.19 9.15 14.14
N THR A 19 -25.30 8.49 14.52
CA THR A 19 -26.09 7.67 13.59
C THR A 19 -26.71 8.53 12.48
N SER A 20 -27.22 9.72 12.82
CA SER A 20 -27.73 10.68 11.83
C SER A 20 -26.62 11.15 10.88
N TYR A 21 -25.43 11.45 11.39
CA TYR A 21 -24.28 11.81 10.57
C TYR A 21 -23.88 10.66 9.61
N ALA A 22 -23.73 9.44 10.14
CA ALA A 22 -23.37 8.27 9.33
C ALA A 22 -24.43 7.97 8.25
N ALA A 23 -25.71 8.14 8.57
CA ALA A 23 -26.80 7.99 7.60
C ALA A 23 -26.74 9.07 6.51
N TYR A 24 -26.49 10.34 6.89
CA TYR A 24 -26.33 11.44 5.94
C TYR A 24 -25.14 11.23 5.00
N VAL A 25 -23.98 10.83 5.53
CA VAL A 25 -22.79 10.49 4.75
C VAL A 25 -23.09 9.36 3.76
N SER A 26 -23.66 8.25 4.26
CA SER A 26 -24.00 7.10 3.42
C SER A 26 -24.98 7.48 2.32
N TYR A 27 -26.01 8.26 2.64
CA TYR A 27 -26.99 8.73 1.66
C TYR A 27 -26.33 9.61 0.59
N SER A 28 -25.53 10.59 1.01
CA SER A 28 -24.87 11.54 0.09
C SER A 28 -23.90 10.83 -0.85
N ALA A 29 -23.11 9.87 -0.34
CA ALA A 29 -22.23 9.05 -1.16
C ALA A 29 -23.01 8.21 -2.18
N ASN A 30 -24.11 7.56 -1.76
CA ASN A 30 -24.94 6.76 -2.66
C ASN A 30 -25.63 7.61 -3.73
N VAL A 31 -26.08 8.83 -3.41
CA VAL A 31 -26.63 9.75 -4.41
C VAL A 31 -25.60 10.05 -5.49
N GLU A 32 -24.35 10.33 -5.08
CA GLU A 32 -23.28 10.64 -6.01
C GLU A 32 -22.86 9.43 -6.86
N ILE A 33 -22.74 8.25 -6.25
CA ILE A 33 -22.45 6.99 -6.97
C ILE A 33 -23.50 6.74 -8.06
N ASN A 34 -24.79 6.84 -7.70
CA ASN A 34 -25.89 6.64 -8.65
C ASN A 34 -25.88 7.70 -9.76
N ARG A 35 -25.61 8.96 -9.42
CA ARG A 35 -25.51 10.06 -10.40
C ARG A 35 -24.39 9.79 -11.41
N ARG A 36 -23.20 9.40 -10.94
CA ARG A 36 -22.06 9.06 -11.80
C ARG A 36 -22.36 7.85 -12.68
N ALA A 37 -22.94 6.79 -12.11
CA ALA A 37 -23.33 5.60 -12.85
C ALA A 37 -24.34 5.91 -13.99
N GLN A 38 -25.30 6.82 -13.75
CA GLN A 38 -26.24 7.27 -14.79
C GLN A 38 -25.54 8.07 -15.89
N LEU A 39 -24.67 9.02 -15.52
CA LEU A 39 -23.91 9.81 -16.49
C LEU A 39 -23.03 8.95 -17.39
N LEU A 40 -22.41 7.90 -16.85
CA LEU A 40 -21.61 6.95 -17.62
C LEU A 40 -22.46 6.18 -18.64
N LYS A 41 -23.70 5.81 -18.29
CA LYS A 41 -24.62 5.13 -19.20
C LYS A 41 -25.03 6.07 -20.33
N THR A 42 -25.47 7.28 -20.01
CA THR A 42 -25.89 8.28 -21.01
C THR A 42 -24.76 8.64 -21.97
N LYS A 43 -23.55 8.91 -21.47
CA LYS A 43 -22.40 9.25 -22.32
C LYS A 43 -21.99 8.09 -23.25
N LYS A 44 -22.13 6.83 -22.81
CA LYS A 44 -21.90 5.65 -23.66
C LYS A 44 -22.93 5.50 -24.78
N ASP A 45 -24.18 5.89 -24.52
CA ASP A 45 -25.27 5.82 -25.49
C ASP A 45 -25.21 6.97 -26.52
N GLU A 46 -24.68 8.14 -26.15
CA GLU A 46 -24.67 9.35 -27.00
C GLU A 46 -23.43 9.49 -27.91
N ASP A 47 -22.26 8.93 -27.53
CA ASP A 47 -21.02 9.16 -28.27
C ASP A 47 -20.10 7.93 -28.27
N LEU A 48 -20.11 7.18 -29.38
CA LEU A 48 -19.31 5.96 -29.61
C LEU A 48 -17.78 6.22 -29.68
N THR A 49 -17.32 7.46 -29.52
CA THR A 49 -15.91 7.84 -29.69
C THR A 49 -15.25 8.53 -28.49
N ILE A 50 -15.96 8.72 -27.37
CA ILE A 50 -15.34 9.24 -26.14
C ILE A 50 -14.25 8.24 -25.70
N LYS A 51 -13.03 8.72 -25.48
CA LYS A 51 -11.96 7.90 -24.90
C LYS A 51 -12.44 7.42 -23.53
N ASP A 52 -12.69 6.12 -23.39
CA ASP A 52 -13.17 5.46 -22.16
C ASP A 52 -12.46 5.94 -20.88
N VAL A 53 -11.20 6.38 -21.02
CA VAL A 53 -10.31 6.89 -19.97
C VAL A 53 -10.80 8.15 -19.23
N GLU A 54 -11.48 9.10 -19.87
CA GLU A 54 -12.01 10.29 -19.17
C GLU A 54 -13.27 9.96 -18.35
N LEU A 55 -14.17 9.16 -18.93
CA LEU A 55 -15.32 8.57 -18.26
C LEU A 55 -14.89 7.75 -17.03
N ILE A 56 -13.79 7.01 -17.16
CA ILE A 56 -13.21 6.20 -16.09
C ILE A 56 -12.85 7.07 -14.86
N SER A 57 -12.20 8.21 -15.08
CA SER A 57 -11.81 9.11 -14.01
C SER A 57 -13.00 9.79 -13.35
N ASP A 58 -14.04 10.14 -14.11
CA ASP A 58 -15.28 10.70 -13.56
C ASP A 58 -15.98 9.73 -12.61
N LYS A 59 -15.99 8.43 -12.91
CA LYS A 59 -16.61 7.39 -12.05
C LYS A 59 -16.02 7.42 -10.65
N TYR A 60 -14.70 7.44 -10.57
CA TYR A 60 -13.94 7.32 -9.33
C TYR A 60 -13.16 8.59 -9.01
N ALA A 61 -13.73 9.76 -9.27
CA ALA A 61 -13.21 11.02 -8.74
C ALA A 61 -13.34 11.01 -7.21
N SER A 62 -12.41 11.67 -6.50
CA SER A 62 -12.53 11.83 -5.06
C SER A 62 -13.86 12.48 -4.69
N LEU A 63 -14.36 12.15 -3.50
CA LEU A 63 -15.63 12.65 -3.00
C LEU A 63 -15.41 13.18 -1.60
N THR A 64 -16.00 14.35 -1.31
CA THR A 64 -16.09 14.87 0.06
C THR A 64 -17.54 15.05 0.47
N VAL A 65 -17.87 14.63 1.69
CA VAL A 65 -19.16 14.91 2.33
C VAL A 65 -18.89 15.57 3.67
N ALA A 66 -19.55 16.70 3.94
CA ALA A 66 -19.34 17.48 5.17
C ALA A 66 -17.86 17.82 5.46
N GLY A 67 -17.06 18.09 4.42
CA GLY A 67 -15.65 18.47 4.55
C GLY A 67 -14.69 17.32 4.85
N ARG A 68 -15.12 16.06 4.69
CA ARG A 68 -14.29 14.87 4.84
C ARG A 68 -14.34 14.02 3.58
N PHE A 69 -13.25 13.36 3.24
CA PHE A 69 -13.20 12.44 2.12
C PHE A 69 -14.09 11.21 2.36
N GLU A 70 -14.72 10.69 1.32
CA GLU A 70 -15.62 9.55 1.40
C GLU A 70 -15.43 8.63 0.20
N ASN A 71 -15.81 7.36 0.38
CA ASN A 71 -15.67 6.33 -0.65
C ASN A 71 -16.81 6.43 -1.68
N PRO A 72 -16.51 6.67 -2.97
CA PRO A 72 -17.50 6.69 -4.04
C PRO A 72 -17.61 5.29 -4.71
N PHE A 73 -17.62 4.22 -3.92
CA PHE A 73 -17.64 2.83 -4.42
C PHE A 73 -18.92 2.12 -4.00
N GLU A 74 -19.53 1.36 -4.92
CA GLU A 74 -20.74 0.58 -4.67
C GLU A 74 -20.49 -0.54 -3.63
N GLU A 75 -19.27 -1.07 -3.61
CA GLU A 75 -18.82 -2.10 -2.69
C GLU A 75 -18.54 -1.56 -1.28
N TYR A 76 -18.39 -0.23 -1.13
CA TYR A 76 -18.08 0.36 0.16
C TYR A 76 -19.31 0.40 1.04
N ARG A 77 -19.10 0.04 2.31
CA ARG A 77 -20.11 0.13 3.34
C ARG A 77 -19.56 0.87 4.54
N VAL A 78 -20.24 1.94 4.93
CA VAL A 78 -19.91 2.69 6.13
C VAL A 78 -19.98 1.76 7.34
N GLN A 79 -18.90 1.73 8.09
CA GLN A 79 -18.86 0.99 9.34
C GLN A 79 -19.29 1.87 10.48
N THR A 80 -20.37 1.43 11.11
CA THR A 80 -20.94 2.14 12.24
C THR A 80 -20.13 1.84 13.49
N LEU A 81 -20.17 2.75 14.47
CA LEU A 81 -19.66 2.49 15.82
C LEU A 81 -20.17 1.16 16.38
N PHE A 82 -21.42 0.79 16.08
CA PHE A 82 -21.99 -0.48 16.52
C PHE A 82 -21.20 -1.68 16.02
N GLU A 83 -20.77 -1.67 14.75
CA GLU A 83 -20.01 -2.78 14.17
C GLU A 83 -18.59 -2.83 14.69
N PHE A 84 -17.97 -1.67 14.91
CA PHE A 84 -16.68 -1.59 15.58
C PHE A 84 -16.77 -2.23 16.98
N PHE A 85 -17.74 -1.82 17.79
CA PHE A 85 -17.95 -2.38 19.14
C PHE A 85 -18.37 -3.86 19.09
N LEU A 86 -19.25 -4.24 18.15
CA LEU A 86 -19.66 -5.63 17.96
C LEU A 86 -18.47 -6.50 17.60
N SER A 87 -17.60 -6.07 16.69
CA SER A 87 -16.35 -6.76 16.37
C SER A 87 -15.48 -6.92 17.62
N ARG A 88 -15.31 -5.88 18.45
CA ARG A 88 -14.56 -5.99 19.71
C ARG A 88 -15.20 -6.97 20.70
N ILE A 89 -16.52 -7.02 20.77
CA ILE A 89 -17.26 -7.96 21.63
C ILE A 89 -17.09 -9.39 21.11
N LEU A 90 -17.27 -9.62 19.81
CA LEU A 90 -17.13 -10.94 19.19
C LEU A 90 -15.71 -11.48 19.37
N GLU A 91 -14.68 -10.63 19.26
CA GLU A 91 -13.29 -11.02 19.56
C GLU A 91 -13.09 -11.57 20.98
N LEU A 92 -13.87 -11.12 21.97
CA LEU A 92 -13.80 -11.67 23.34
C LEU A 92 -14.32 -13.11 23.40
N PHE A 93 -15.27 -13.48 22.52
CA PHE A 93 -15.92 -14.80 22.52
C PHE A 93 -15.31 -15.78 21.52
N GLU A 94 -14.71 -15.30 20.44
CA GLU A 94 -14.12 -16.16 19.41
C GLU A 94 -12.90 -16.96 19.92
N GLY A 95 -12.34 -16.62 21.09
CA GLY A 95 -11.21 -17.34 21.71
C GLY A 95 -9.92 -17.32 20.90
N LYS A 96 -9.97 -16.89 19.64
CA LYS A 96 -8.84 -16.59 18.75
C LYS A 96 -8.26 -15.24 19.14
N SER A 97 -7.58 -15.25 20.27
CA SER A 97 -6.64 -14.20 20.65
C SER A 97 -5.65 -14.00 19.50
N LYS A 98 -5.78 -12.91 18.73
CA LYS A 98 -4.71 -12.27 17.94
C LYS A 98 -3.57 -13.24 17.57
N GLY A 99 -3.93 -14.26 16.78
CA GLY A 99 -3.16 -15.48 16.46
C GLY A 99 -2.11 -15.90 17.50
N ASP A 100 -2.45 -16.80 18.43
CA ASP A 100 -1.56 -17.48 19.40
C ASP A 100 -0.06 -17.34 19.08
N LEU A 101 0.52 -16.20 19.48
CA LEU A 101 1.87 -15.86 19.08
C LEU A 101 2.83 -16.80 19.83
N PRO A 102 3.64 -17.59 19.12
CA PRO A 102 4.58 -18.46 19.80
C PRO A 102 5.70 -17.63 20.44
N SER A 103 6.57 -18.30 21.20
CA SER A 103 7.73 -17.64 21.80
C SER A 103 8.58 -16.92 20.75
N LYS A 104 9.27 -15.83 21.14
CA LYS A 104 10.12 -15.04 20.23
C LYS A 104 11.13 -15.88 19.42
N PRO A 105 11.81 -16.90 19.98
CA PRO A 105 12.68 -17.78 19.20
C PRO A 105 11.92 -18.52 18.08
N LYS A 106 10.72 -19.04 18.38
CA LYS A 106 9.90 -19.74 17.39
C LYS A 106 9.33 -18.79 16.34
N LEU A 107 8.95 -17.56 16.73
CA LEU A 107 8.59 -16.51 15.77
C LEU A 107 9.74 -16.23 14.78
N ARG A 108 10.99 -16.13 15.25
CA ARG A 108 12.16 -15.89 14.38
C ARG A 108 12.46 -17.06 13.44
N GLU A 109 12.13 -18.29 13.84
CA GLU A 109 12.23 -19.46 12.97
C GLU A 109 11.16 -19.42 11.87
N LEU A 110 9.94 -19.03 12.21
CA LEU A 110 8.80 -18.97 11.28
C LEU A 110 8.84 -17.75 10.35
N LEU A 111 9.38 -16.63 10.84
CA LEU A 111 9.53 -15.35 10.16
C LEU A 111 11.01 -14.94 10.19
N PRO A 112 11.87 -15.59 9.38
CA PRO A 112 13.28 -15.26 9.33
C PRO A 112 13.48 -13.84 8.81
N ILE A 113 14.39 -13.12 9.47
CA ILE A 113 14.78 -11.75 9.13
C ILE A 113 16.17 -11.82 8.51
N TYR A 114 16.29 -11.26 7.31
CA TYR A 114 17.53 -11.14 6.57
C TYR A 114 18.03 -9.70 6.66
N LYS A 115 19.35 -9.53 6.69
CA LYS A 115 19.93 -8.20 6.54
C LYS A 115 19.79 -7.76 5.08
N PRO A 116 19.27 -6.55 4.78
CA PRO A 116 19.27 -6.00 3.43
C PRO A 116 20.64 -6.09 2.76
N ASP A 117 20.63 -6.29 1.44
CA ASP A 117 21.87 -6.24 0.65
C ASP A 117 22.28 -4.78 0.42
N PHE A 118 22.77 -4.14 1.46
CA PHE A 118 23.19 -2.73 1.42
C PHE A 118 24.25 -2.48 0.35
N GLU A 119 25.11 -3.45 0.05
CA GLU A 119 26.11 -3.30 -1.00
C GLU A 119 25.43 -3.17 -2.37
N LEU A 120 24.47 -4.05 -2.68
CA LEU A 120 23.67 -3.94 -3.89
C LEU A 120 22.86 -2.64 -3.92
N LEU A 121 22.21 -2.26 -2.81
CA LEU A 121 21.37 -1.07 -2.75
C LEU A 121 22.17 0.22 -2.93
N ILE A 122 23.34 0.32 -2.28
CA ILE A 122 24.26 1.47 -2.40
C ILE A 122 24.81 1.56 -3.82
N ASN A 123 25.29 0.45 -4.37
CA ASN A 123 25.85 0.42 -5.73
C ASN A 123 24.79 0.64 -6.82
N SER A 124 23.53 0.33 -6.52
CA SER A 124 22.41 0.59 -7.42
C SER A 124 21.80 1.97 -7.21
N SER A 125 22.26 2.79 -6.26
CA SER A 125 21.72 4.13 -6.00
C SER A 125 22.37 5.21 -6.87
N LEU A 126 21.56 6.00 -7.58
CA LEU A 126 22.04 7.12 -8.41
C LEU A 126 22.86 8.14 -7.60
N ASN A 127 22.44 8.44 -6.37
CA ASN A 127 23.09 9.44 -5.52
C ASN A 127 24.49 9.01 -5.03
N GLN A 128 24.75 7.70 -4.95
CA GLN A 128 25.99 7.16 -4.38
C GLN A 128 26.99 6.68 -5.45
N ARG A 129 26.54 6.47 -6.69
CA ARG A 129 27.39 6.04 -7.82
C ARG A 129 28.48 7.06 -8.21
N LYS A 130 28.28 8.37 -7.99
CA LYS A 130 29.28 9.41 -8.33
C LYS A 130 30.66 9.18 -7.67
N ASN A 131 30.73 8.41 -6.59
CA ASN A 131 31.95 8.18 -5.81
C ASN A 131 32.51 6.76 -5.87
N ILE A 132 31.91 5.85 -6.65
CA ILE A 132 32.30 4.44 -6.71
C ILE A 132 32.75 4.11 -8.14
N LEU A 133 34.01 3.71 -8.31
CA LEU A 133 34.51 3.18 -9.58
C LEU A 133 33.64 1.99 -10.03
N GLU A 134 33.20 1.99 -11.28
CA GLU A 134 32.30 1.01 -11.93
C GLU A 134 32.93 -0.40 -12.09
N ASN A 135 33.62 -0.92 -11.09
CA ASN A 135 34.30 -2.22 -11.19
C ASN A 135 33.42 -3.42 -10.80
N PHE A 136 32.09 -3.25 -10.73
CA PHE A 136 31.17 -4.34 -10.38
C PHE A 136 30.34 -4.80 -11.58
N ILE A 137 30.92 -5.65 -12.41
CA ILE A 137 30.15 -6.59 -13.23
C ILE A 137 29.82 -7.79 -12.34
N SER A 138 28.73 -7.70 -11.57
CA SER A 138 28.19 -8.89 -10.91
C SER A 138 27.50 -9.75 -11.97
N VAL A 139 28.15 -10.86 -12.32
CA VAL A 139 27.67 -11.86 -13.28
C VAL A 139 26.21 -12.21 -12.96
N GLY A 140 25.31 -12.01 -13.93
CA GLY A 140 23.91 -12.45 -13.86
C GLY A 140 22.89 -11.43 -13.34
N LEU A 141 23.28 -10.23 -12.88
CA LEU A 141 22.30 -9.18 -12.58
C LEU A 141 21.90 -8.39 -13.85
N PRO A 142 20.63 -7.93 -13.96
CA PRO A 142 20.21 -7.01 -15.00
C PRO A 142 21.08 -5.75 -15.01
N SER A 143 21.18 -5.09 -16.17
CA SER A 143 21.87 -3.81 -16.28
C SER A 143 21.31 -2.82 -15.27
N PHE A 144 22.14 -1.91 -14.75
CA PHE A 144 21.71 -0.89 -13.78
C PHE A 144 20.46 -0.13 -14.26
N ASN A 145 20.43 0.26 -15.54
CA ASN A 145 19.32 1.02 -16.12
C ASN A 145 18.05 0.19 -16.28
N ASP A 146 18.12 -1.13 -16.20
CA ASP A 146 17.01 -2.04 -16.43
C ASP A 146 16.71 -2.87 -15.18
N ARG A 147 17.12 -2.36 -14.01
CA ARG A 147 16.99 -3.06 -12.74
C ARG A 147 15.89 -2.43 -11.91
N LEU A 148 15.00 -3.28 -11.41
CA LEU A 148 14.10 -2.97 -10.30
C LEU A 148 14.56 -3.79 -9.09
N THR A 149 14.72 -3.17 -7.93
CA THR A 149 14.95 -3.88 -6.66
C THR A 149 13.82 -3.61 -5.69
N LEU A 150 13.47 -4.63 -4.88
CA LEU A 150 12.52 -4.51 -3.78
C LEU A 150 13.09 -5.17 -2.54
N THR A 151 13.25 -4.41 -1.46
CA THR A 151 13.57 -4.92 -0.13
C THR A 151 12.40 -4.66 0.79
N TRP A 152 11.71 -5.72 1.19
CA TRP A 152 10.57 -5.60 2.10
C TRP A 152 11.04 -5.40 3.54
N LEU A 153 10.66 -4.29 4.16
CA LEU A 153 11.07 -3.91 5.52
C LEU A 153 9.99 -4.22 6.57
N GLY A 154 8.88 -4.80 6.12
CA GLY A 154 7.73 -5.17 6.95
C GLY A 154 6.54 -4.24 6.73
N GLN A 155 5.35 -4.77 6.99
CA GLN A 155 4.07 -4.12 6.72
C GLN A 155 3.97 -3.68 5.25
N SER A 156 3.60 -2.44 4.97
CA SER A 156 3.65 -1.86 3.60
C SER A 156 4.93 -1.07 3.33
N CYS A 157 5.92 -1.18 4.22
CA CYS A 157 7.22 -0.52 4.09
C CYS A 157 8.17 -1.35 3.22
N SER A 158 8.55 -0.79 2.08
CA SER A 158 9.53 -1.38 1.17
C SER A 158 10.49 -0.31 0.64
N PHE A 159 11.77 -0.67 0.58
CA PHE A 159 12.74 0.11 -0.17
C PHE A 159 12.80 -0.40 -1.60
N VAL A 160 12.46 0.46 -2.56
CA VAL A 160 12.33 0.11 -3.97
C VAL A 160 13.30 0.97 -4.78
N GLN A 161 14.11 0.36 -5.64
CA GLN A 161 14.95 1.11 -6.57
C GLN A 161 14.55 0.80 -8.00
N ILE A 162 14.27 1.84 -8.79
CA ILE A 162 13.98 1.71 -10.22
C ILE A 162 15.06 2.44 -10.98
N SER A 163 15.92 1.70 -11.68
CA SER A 163 17.04 2.26 -12.44
C SER A 163 17.92 3.19 -11.58
N GLY A 164 17.99 2.88 -10.28
CA GLY A 164 18.72 3.58 -9.24
C GLY A 164 18.08 4.82 -8.63
N VAL A 165 16.85 5.16 -9.00
CA VAL A 165 16.02 6.10 -8.24
C VAL A 165 15.47 5.38 -7.02
N ASN A 166 15.71 5.93 -5.82
CA ASN A 166 15.32 5.30 -4.57
C ASN A 166 13.95 5.77 -4.10
N PHE A 167 13.05 4.83 -3.87
CA PHE A 167 11.72 5.03 -3.30
C PHE A 167 11.61 4.31 -1.96
N LEU A 168 10.95 4.93 -0.99
CA LEU A 168 10.54 4.28 0.24
C LEU A 168 9.01 4.40 0.35
N THR A 169 8.32 3.26 0.43
CA THR A 169 6.86 3.23 0.59
C THR A 169 6.50 3.17 2.06
N ASP A 170 5.42 3.83 2.45
CA ASP A 170 4.74 3.74 3.75
C ASP A 170 5.70 3.49 4.94
N PRO A 171 6.60 4.44 5.23
CA PRO A 171 7.70 4.20 6.15
C PRO A 171 7.19 3.90 7.57
N ILE A 172 7.56 2.72 8.09
CA ILE A 172 7.30 2.30 9.47
C ILE A 172 8.51 1.51 10.02
N PHE A 173 9.28 2.14 10.90
CA PHE A 173 10.45 1.54 11.55
C PHE A 173 10.26 1.33 13.05
N SER A 174 9.38 2.10 13.68
CA SER A 174 9.07 1.95 15.11
C SER A 174 8.49 0.57 15.46
N ASP A 175 8.72 0.19 16.72
CA ASP A 175 8.24 -1.06 17.33
C ASP A 175 6.75 -1.02 17.70
N TYR A 176 6.17 0.19 17.82
CA TYR A 176 4.81 0.41 18.28
C TYR A 176 4.08 1.36 17.34
N LEU A 177 2.82 1.07 17.05
CA LEU A 177 2.01 1.92 16.18
C LEU A 177 1.53 3.21 16.85
N ILE A 178 1.41 3.23 18.17
CA ILE A 178 0.98 4.43 18.91
C ILE A 178 2.04 4.79 19.95
N ASN A 179 2.25 3.94 20.96
CA ASN A 179 3.35 4.06 21.93
C ASN A 179 3.55 2.75 22.71
N PRO A 180 4.57 2.63 23.59
CA PRO A 180 4.82 1.39 24.34
C PRO A 180 3.71 0.95 25.30
N VAL A 181 2.81 1.85 25.70
CA VAL A 181 1.71 1.61 26.66
C VAL A 181 0.40 1.30 25.95
N LEU A 182 0.16 1.94 24.81
CA LEU A 182 -1.07 1.88 24.04
C LEU A 182 -0.75 1.50 22.59
N GLY A 183 -1.46 0.51 22.06
CA GLY A 183 -1.42 0.16 20.64
C GLY A 183 -0.63 -1.12 20.33
N PRO A 184 -0.75 -1.63 19.09
CA PRO A 184 -0.06 -2.85 18.68
C PRO A 184 1.46 -2.71 18.71
N LYS A 185 2.12 -3.74 19.25
CA LYS A 185 3.56 -3.94 19.13
C LYS A 185 3.86 -4.82 17.92
N ARG A 186 4.94 -4.48 17.21
CA ARG A 186 5.51 -5.28 16.14
C ARG A 186 5.90 -6.68 16.64
N ILE A 187 5.53 -7.72 15.88
CA ILE A 187 5.91 -9.12 16.17
C ILE A 187 7.23 -9.52 15.49
N THR A 188 7.54 -8.88 14.35
CA THR A 188 8.78 -9.10 13.59
C THR A 188 9.52 -7.78 13.44
N PRO A 189 10.66 -7.59 14.15
CA PRO A 189 11.47 -6.37 14.09
C PRO A 189 11.76 -5.90 12.66
N SER A 190 11.93 -4.57 12.49
CA SER A 190 12.41 -4.04 11.22
C SER A 190 13.76 -4.69 10.87
N PRO A 191 13.98 -5.11 9.60
CA PRO A 191 15.24 -5.74 9.19
C PRO A 191 16.47 -4.85 9.32
N CYS A 192 16.27 -3.53 9.35
CA CYS A 192 17.30 -2.52 9.55
C CYS A 192 16.71 -1.24 10.14
N GLN A 193 17.57 -0.33 10.56
CA GLN A 193 17.22 1.05 10.85
C GLN A 193 17.14 1.88 9.56
N TYR A 194 16.41 2.99 9.60
CA TYR A 194 16.30 3.90 8.45
C TYR A 194 17.68 4.40 7.99
N ASN A 195 18.53 4.81 8.93
CA ASN A 195 19.85 5.37 8.63
C ASN A 195 20.86 4.38 8.00
N GLU A 196 20.54 3.08 7.95
CA GLU A 196 21.35 2.07 7.26
C GLU A 196 21.03 2.00 5.75
N LEU A 197 19.86 2.50 5.32
CA LEU A 197 19.45 2.50 3.92
C LEU A 197 20.16 3.60 3.13
N PRO A 198 20.38 3.42 1.81
CA PRO A 198 20.65 4.55 0.94
C PRO A 198 19.54 5.58 1.04
N LYS A 199 19.89 6.88 0.96
CA LYS A 199 18.90 7.95 1.06
C LYS A 199 17.83 7.80 -0.03
N PRO A 200 16.54 7.73 0.34
CA PRO A 200 15.45 7.78 -0.63
C PRO A 200 15.46 9.11 -1.38
N ASN A 201 15.14 9.08 -2.69
CA ASN A 201 14.81 10.29 -3.45
C ASN A 201 13.36 10.69 -3.17
N PHE A 202 12.47 9.70 -3.12
CA PHE A 202 11.03 9.89 -2.94
C PHE A 202 10.48 9.00 -1.83
N ILE A 203 9.55 9.55 -1.05
CA ILE A 203 8.76 8.80 -0.07
C ILE A 203 7.33 8.74 -0.59
N LEU A 204 6.75 7.56 -0.70
CA LEU A 204 5.35 7.36 -1.08
C LEU A 204 4.55 7.01 0.17
N VAL A 205 3.53 7.80 0.52
CA VAL A 205 2.67 7.52 1.68
C VAL A 205 1.25 7.34 1.21
N SER A 206 0.74 6.11 1.23
CA SER A 206 -0.59 5.76 0.71
C SER A 206 -1.71 6.42 1.49
N HIS A 207 -1.59 6.47 2.82
CA HIS A 207 -2.53 7.11 3.72
C HIS A 207 -1.89 7.33 5.09
N ASN A 208 -2.60 8.03 5.98
CA ASN A 208 -2.01 8.54 7.21
C ASN A 208 -2.10 7.59 8.42
N HIS A 209 -2.52 6.33 8.28
CA HIS A 209 -2.58 5.42 9.43
C HIS A 209 -1.21 5.19 10.07
N PRO A 210 -1.16 4.89 11.38
CA PRO A 210 0.12 4.79 12.08
C PRO A 210 1.03 3.64 11.61
N ASP A 211 0.48 2.60 10.99
CA ASP A 211 1.25 1.49 10.39
C ASP A 211 1.73 1.75 8.96
N HIS A 212 1.34 2.90 8.37
CA HIS A 212 1.79 3.35 7.04
C HIS A 212 2.58 4.66 7.06
N LEU A 213 2.44 5.44 8.13
CA LEU A 213 3.14 6.71 8.31
C LEU A 213 3.67 6.80 9.73
N ASP A 214 4.92 6.43 9.92
CA ASP A 214 5.59 6.56 11.20
C ASP A 214 6.14 7.99 11.40
N MET A 215 5.66 8.64 12.46
CA MET A 215 6.02 10.03 12.74
C MET A 215 7.45 10.19 13.26
N GLU A 216 8.04 9.15 13.87
CA GLU A 216 9.46 9.17 14.25
C GLU A 216 10.32 9.14 12.97
N THR A 217 9.96 8.28 12.02
CA THR A 217 10.63 8.21 10.72
C THR A 217 10.44 9.49 9.89
N VAL A 218 9.27 10.16 9.98
CA VAL A 218 9.06 11.50 9.36
C VAL A 218 10.06 12.51 9.92
N ASP A 219 10.29 12.52 11.24
CA ASP A 219 11.21 13.44 11.90
C ASP A 219 12.68 13.13 11.55
N GLU A 220 13.01 11.89 11.18
CA GLU A 220 14.34 11.50 10.68
C GLU A 220 14.56 11.88 9.21
N ILE A 221 13.60 11.63 8.33
CA ILE A 221 13.72 11.88 6.89
C ILE A 221 13.62 13.38 6.59
N ARG A 222 12.62 14.06 7.15
CA ARG A 222 12.25 15.46 6.89
C ARG A 222 12.32 15.82 5.40
N ASN A 223 13.10 16.84 5.04
CA ASN A 223 13.23 17.33 3.66
C ASN A 223 14.39 16.69 2.89
N SER A 224 14.95 15.58 3.37
CA SER A 224 16.03 14.87 2.65
C SER A 224 15.54 14.08 1.43
N ALA A 225 14.22 13.90 1.32
CA ALA A 225 13.53 13.28 0.21
C ALA A 225 12.28 14.10 -0.14
N THR A 226 11.73 13.88 -1.32
CA THR A 226 10.44 14.44 -1.74
C THR A 226 9.31 13.51 -1.32
N TRP A 227 8.37 14.00 -0.52
CA TRP A 227 7.20 13.23 -0.09
C TRP A 227 6.10 13.33 -1.13
N VAL A 228 5.61 12.21 -1.64
CA VAL A 228 4.43 12.14 -2.49
C VAL A 228 3.30 11.54 -1.67
N VAL A 229 2.25 12.33 -1.46
CA VAL A 229 1.16 12.01 -0.53
C VAL A 229 -0.21 12.31 -1.12
N PRO A 230 -1.27 11.65 -0.65
CA PRO A 230 -2.63 11.96 -1.05
C PRO A 230 -3.09 13.33 -0.53
N SER A 231 -4.08 13.91 -1.22
CA SER A 231 -4.71 15.19 -0.90
C SER A 231 -5.10 15.33 0.58
N GLY A 232 -4.83 16.48 1.17
CA GLY A 232 -5.05 16.76 2.59
C GLY A 232 -3.95 16.26 3.53
N LEU A 233 -2.96 15.47 3.12
CA LEU A 233 -1.92 14.98 4.04
C LEU A 233 -0.76 15.96 4.22
N ARG A 234 -0.56 16.89 3.28
CA ARG A 234 0.55 17.85 3.32
C ARG A 234 0.60 18.66 4.60
N HIS A 235 -0.55 19.09 5.12
CA HIS A 235 -0.60 19.92 6.32
C HIS A 235 -0.11 19.17 7.58
N VAL A 236 -0.26 17.84 7.62
CA VAL A 236 0.24 17.01 8.73
C VAL A 236 1.77 16.96 8.69
N LEU A 237 2.35 16.77 7.51
CA LEU A 237 3.79 16.79 7.29
C LEU A 237 4.38 18.19 7.54
N ALA A 238 3.69 19.25 7.13
CA ALA A 238 4.10 20.63 7.37
C ALA A 238 4.21 20.95 8.87
N LYS A 239 3.32 20.41 9.72
CA LYS A 239 3.42 20.55 11.19
C LYS A 239 4.69 19.92 11.77
N ARG A 240 5.34 18.99 11.05
CA ARG A 240 6.65 18.39 11.37
C ARG A 240 7.83 19.09 10.66
N GLY A 241 7.57 20.19 9.97
CA GLY A 241 8.58 20.96 9.23
C GLY A 241 9.00 20.32 7.91
N VAL A 242 8.18 19.41 7.37
CA VAL A 242 8.36 18.85 6.02
C VAL A 242 7.64 19.75 5.02
N ILE A 243 8.40 20.36 4.12
CA ILE A 243 7.92 21.28 3.09
C ILE A 243 8.11 20.71 1.68
N ASN A 244 9.05 19.78 1.50
CA ASN A 244 9.30 19.10 0.23
C ASN A 244 8.25 17.99 0.02
N THR A 245 7.02 18.41 -0.29
CA THR A 245 5.86 17.54 -0.42
C THR A 245 5.10 17.86 -1.69
N ILE A 246 4.79 16.82 -2.46
CA ILE A 246 3.87 16.81 -3.59
C ILE A 246 2.59 16.14 -3.10
N GLU A 247 1.47 16.82 -3.31
CA GLU A 247 0.15 16.37 -2.89
C GLU A 247 -0.68 16.06 -4.15
N LEU A 248 -1.28 14.88 -4.19
CA LEU A 248 -2.00 14.38 -5.37
C LEU A 248 -3.41 13.93 -4.98
N ASP A 249 -4.39 14.28 -5.80
CA ASP A 249 -5.72 13.67 -5.76
C ASP A 249 -5.73 12.40 -6.62
N TRP A 250 -6.80 11.61 -6.54
CA TRP A 250 -6.98 10.45 -7.40
C TRP A 250 -6.99 10.83 -8.86
N TRP A 251 -6.31 10.00 -9.66
CA TRP A 251 -6.07 10.16 -11.08
C TRP A 251 -5.04 11.22 -11.46
N ASP A 252 -4.53 11.99 -10.50
CA ASP A 252 -3.41 12.88 -10.75
C ASP A 252 -2.15 12.08 -11.06
N LYS A 253 -1.33 12.63 -11.96
CA LYS A 253 -0.01 12.14 -12.30
C LYS A 253 0.97 13.30 -12.27
N VAL A 254 2.13 13.09 -11.67
CA VAL A 254 3.19 14.08 -11.59
C VAL A 254 4.49 13.50 -12.10
N GLN A 255 5.22 14.28 -12.88
CA GLN A 255 6.60 13.96 -13.24
C GLN A 255 7.51 14.28 -12.05
N LEU A 256 8.36 13.33 -11.69
CA LEU A 256 9.35 13.47 -10.65
C LEU A 256 10.63 14.11 -11.20
N ASP A 257 11.20 15.04 -10.43
CA ASP A 257 12.49 15.64 -10.78
C ASP A 257 13.63 14.71 -10.35
N VAL A 258 14.31 14.12 -11.34
CA VAL A 258 15.47 13.23 -11.15
C VAL A 258 16.65 13.76 -11.98
N PRO A 259 17.34 14.82 -11.53
CA PRO A 259 18.40 15.48 -12.30
C PRO A 259 19.57 14.56 -12.67
N GLU A 260 19.81 13.52 -11.88
CA GLU A 260 20.87 12.53 -12.07
C GLU A 260 20.61 11.58 -13.26
N ASP A 261 19.37 11.42 -13.71
CA ASP A 261 18.99 10.52 -14.80
C ASP A 261 18.15 11.24 -15.86
N LYS A 262 18.82 12.04 -16.69
CA LYS A 262 18.18 12.87 -17.74
C LYS A 262 17.62 12.08 -18.92
N ASN A 263 17.92 10.78 -19.02
CA ASN A 263 17.52 9.95 -20.14
C ASN A 263 16.18 9.24 -19.90
N ASN A 264 15.67 9.28 -18.66
CA ASN A 264 14.42 8.64 -18.30
C ASN A 264 13.47 9.65 -17.65
N ILE A 265 12.19 9.48 -17.93
CA ILE A 265 11.12 10.24 -17.30
C ILE A 265 10.48 9.34 -16.26
N TYR A 266 10.48 9.79 -15.01
CA TYR A 266 9.81 9.11 -13.90
C TYR A 266 8.54 9.86 -13.56
N GLU A 267 7.42 9.16 -13.46
CA GLU A 267 6.15 9.75 -13.05
C GLU A 267 5.55 8.92 -11.92
N VAL A 268 4.79 9.57 -11.05
CA VAL A 268 3.95 8.90 -10.06
C VAL A 268 2.51 9.28 -10.32
N ALA A 269 1.68 8.27 -10.52
CA ALA A 269 0.23 8.41 -10.55
C ALA A 269 -0.35 8.04 -9.18
N CYS A 270 -1.25 8.87 -8.68
CA CYS A 270 -2.08 8.61 -7.51
C CYS A 270 -3.38 7.96 -8.00
N THR A 271 -3.68 6.73 -7.60
CA THR A 271 -4.87 6.01 -8.07
C THR A 271 -5.84 5.74 -6.94
N PRO A 272 -7.16 5.63 -7.22
CA PRO A 272 -8.12 5.36 -6.17
C PRO A 272 -7.85 4.05 -5.44
N ALA A 273 -8.23 4.02 -4.17
CA ALA A 273 -8.25 2.86 -3.30
C ALA A 273 -9.53 2.92 -2.44
N MET A 274 -10.09 1.77 -2.07
CA MET A 274 -11.26 1.72 -1.19
C MET A 274 -10.79 1.54 0.26
N HIS A 275 -10.57 2.65 0.97
CA HIS A 275 -10.07 2.65 2.35
C HIS A 275 -10.53 3.90 3.12
N TRP A 276 -9.76 4.34 4.10
CA TRP A 276 -10.04 5.53 4.91
C TRP A 276 -8.71 6.07 5.46
N SER A 277 -8.76 7.24 6.10
CA SER A 277 -7.61 7.83 6.79
C SER A 277 -7.98 8.22 8.21
N GLY A 278 -7.02 8.28 9.13
CA GLY A 278 -7.18 8.81 10.48
C GLY A 278 -6.09 8.35 11.44
N ARG A 279 -5.63 9.24 12.32
CA ARG A 279 -4.65 8.91 13.38
C ARG A 279 -5.20 9.13 14.77
N TYR A 280 -6.18 10.01 14.89
CA TYR A 280 -6.76 10.48 16.13
C TYR A 280 -8.29 10.32 16.08
N LEU A 281 -8.96 10.58 17.20
CA LEU A 281 -10.40 10.35 17.30
C LEU A 281 -11.26 11.23 16.37
N LEU A 282 -10.75 12.37 15.91
CA LEU A 282 -11.53 13.40 15.21
C LEU A 282 -10.99 13.75 13.82
N ASP A 283 -9.90 13.13 13.37
CA ASP A 283 -9.24 13.44 12.10
C ASP A 283 -9.57 12.43 10.98
N SER A 284 -10.52 11.53 11.22
CA SER A 284 -10.94 10.54 10.24
C SER A 284 -11.31 11.19 8.91
N ASN A 285 -10.72 10.72 7.81
CA ASN A 285 -10.94 11.19 6.45
C ASN A 285 -10.71 12.70 6.23
N THR A 286 -9.85 13.34 7.04
CA THR A 286 -9.40 14.71 6.78
C THR A 286 -8.34 14.79 5.68
N SER A 287 -7.73 13.66 5.35
CA SER A 287 -6.89 13.46 4.17
C SER A 287 -7.45 12.31 3.35
N LEU A 288 -7.08 12.27 2.08
CA LEU A 288 -7.37 11.19 1.17
C LEU A 288 -6.42 9.99 1.46
N TRP A 289 -6.70 8.86 0.83
CA TRP A 289 -5.91 7.63 0.81
C TRP A 289 -5.79 7.17 -0.64
N CYS A 290 -4.71 6.50 -1.05
CA CYS A 290 -4.53 6.10 -2.44
C CYS A 290 -3.64 4.87 -2.61
N SER A 291 -3.64 4.33 -3.82
CA SER A 291 -2.53 3.51 -4.33
C SER A 291 -1.61 4.40 -5.18
N PHE A 292 -0.37 3.96 -5.42
CA PHE A 292 0.56 4.64 -6.31
C PHE A 292 1.01 3.73 -7.44
N LEU A 293 1.10 4.28 -8.65
CA LEU A 293 1.75 3.65 -9.79
C LEU A 293 2.94 4.48 -10.23
N ILE A 294 4.14 3.92 -10.17
CA ILE A 294 5.35 4.52 -10.70
C ILE A 294 5.47 4.14 -12.17
N LEU A 295 5.53 5.15 -13.04
CA LEU A 295 5.80 4.99 -14.45
C LEU A 295 7.24 5.40 -14.77
N ARG A 296 7.83 4.70 -15.74
CA ARG A 296 9.12 5.09 -16.33
C ARG A 296 8.97 5.11 -17.84
N ASN A 297 9.23 6.27 -18.45
CA ASN A 297 9.05 6.49 -19.89
C ASN A 297 7.65 6.11 -20.39
N GLY A 298 6.62 6.33 -19.56
CA GLY A 298 5.23 5.96 -19.85
C GLY A 298 4.86 4.51 -19.55
N GLU A 299 5.81 3.64 -19.20
CA GLU A 299 5.55 2.24 -18.88
C GLU A 299 5.25 2.03 -17.38
N PRO A 300 4.24 1.22 -17.00
CA PRO A 300 3.89 0.94 -15.61
C PRO A 300 4.93 0.00 -14.96
N ILE A 301 5.76 0.52 -14.06
CA ILE A 301 6.84 -0.25 -13.44
C ILE A 301 6.43 -0.86 -12.12
N PHE A 302 5.99 -0.04 -11.17
CA PHE A 302 5.76 -0.49 -9.79
C PHE A 302 4.45 0.05 -9.25
N PHE A 303 3.57 -0.86 -8.85
CA PHE A 303 2.29 -0.53 -8.21
C PHE A 303 2.36 -0.82 -6.71
N HIS A 304 2.19 0.22 -5.90
CA HIS A 304 2.00 0.13 -4.45
C HIS A 304 0.53 0.32 -4.13
N ALA A 305 -0.16 -0.75 -3.73
CA ALA A 305 -1.60 -0.66 -3.48
C ALA A 305 -1.98 0.21 -2.26
N GLY A 306 -1.06 0.42 -1.31
CA GLY A 306 -1.45 0.87 0.02
C GLY A 306 -2.40 -0.14 0.66
N ASP A 307 -3.32 0.34 1.49
CA ASP A 307 -4.47 -0.45 1.95
C ASP A 307 -5.69 -0.16 1.08
N THR A 308 -6.41 -1.22 0.71
CA THR A 308 -7.61 -1.11 -0.10
C THR A 308 -8.49 -2.33 0.10
N GLY A 309 -9.81 -2.15 0.01
CA GLY A 309 -10.75 -3.22 -0.35
C GLY A 309 -10.79 -3.45 -1.86
N TYR A 310 -11.49 -4.50 -2.28
CA TYR A 310 -11.63 -4.84 -3.70
C TYR A 310 -12.84 -4.15 -4.33
N VAL A 311 -12.62 -3.48 -5.46
CA VAL A 311 -13.65 -2.87 -6.32
C VAL A 311 -13.55 -3.52 -7.69
N HIS A 312 -14.65 -4.05 -8.20
CA HIS A 312 -14.66 -5.07 -9.26
C HIS A 312 -14.05 -4.65 -10.62
N ASP A 313 -14.02 -3.35 -10.91
CA ASP A 313 -13.49 -2.80 -12.17
C ASP A 313 -12.41 -1.74 -11.97
N LEU A 314 -12.15 -1.29 -10.74
CA LEU A 314 -11.21 -0.20 -10.45
C LEU A 314 -9.80 -0.49 -10.98
N PHE A 315 -9.24 -1.65 -10.68
CA PHE A 315 -7.85 -1.96 -11.05
C PHE A 315 -7.69 -2.24 -12.55
N LYS A 316 -8.75 -2.72 -13.22
CA LYS A 316 -8.79 -2.79 -14.69
C LYS A 316 -8.73 -1.40 -15.29
N MET A 317 -9.47 -0.45 -14.71
CA MET A 317 -9.49 0.94 -15.15
C MET A 317 -8.14 1.63 -14.89
N VAL A 318 -7.46 1.32 -13.79
CA VAL A 318 -6.07 1.77 -13.53
C VAL A 318 -5.14 1.26 -14.64
N SER A 319 -5.20 -0.03 -14.96
CA SER A 319 -4.41 -0.63 -16.05
C SER A 319 -4.71 0.02 -17.40
N GLN A 320 -5.99 0.24 -17.73
CA GLN A 320 -6.40 0.88 -18.98
C GLN A 320 -5.93 2.33 -19.10
N LYS A 321 -5.92 3.09 -18.00
CA LYS A 321 -5.55 4.51 -18.01
C LYS A 321 -4.04 4.73 -18.09
N PHE A 322 -3.26 3.95 -17.35
CA PHE A 322 -1.83 4.19 -17.17
C PHE A 322 -0.93 3.18 -17.89
N GLY A 323 -1.50 2.18 -18.55
CA GLY A 323 -0.77 1.15 -19.26
C GLY A 323 -0.96 -0.22 -18.62
N GLU A 324 -1.04 -1.23 -19.48
CA GLU A 324 -1.10 -2.63 -19.08
C GLU A 324 0.31 -3.18 -18.81
N GLY A 325 0.42 -4.30 -18.10
CA GLY A 325 1.72 -4.97 -17.97
C GLY A 325 2.58 -4.45 -16.82
N THR A 326 1.96 -3.98 -15.72
CA THR A 326 2.67 -3.51 -14.52
C THR A 326 3.78 -4.50 -14.13
N LYS A 327 5.04 -4.07 -14.12
CA LYS A 327 6.17 -5.00 -13.89
C LYS A 327 6.10 -5.69 -12.53
N LEU A 328 5.79 -4.93 -11.48
CA LEU A 328 5.66 -5.46 -10.12
C LEU A 328 4.50 -4.79 -9.38
N ALA A 329 3.55 -5.61 -8.92
CA ALA A 329 2.48 -5.19 -8.00
C ALA A 329 2.80 -5.60 -6.56
N MET A 330 2.82 -4.65 -5.65
CA MET A 330 2.93 -4.86 -4.22
C MET A 330 1.56 -4.68 -3.57
N LEU A 331 0.96 -5.79 -3.14
CA LEU A 331 -0.43 -5.86 -2.68
C LEU A 331 -0.51 -6.29 -1.21
N PRO A 332 -1.30 -5.62 -0.36
CA PRO A 332 -1.49 -6.05 1.02
C PRO A 332 -2.27 -7.37 1.06
N CYS A 333 -1.79 -8.36 1.81
CA CYS A 333 -2.47 -9.65 1.93
C CYS A 333 -2.84 -10.01 3.37
N GLY A 334 -2.61 -9.12 4.34
CA GLY A 334 -3.05 -9.26 5.73
C GLY A 334 -4.23 -8.35 6.08
N GLN A 335 -4.63 -8.35 7.35
CA GLN A 335 -5.70 -7.53 7.91
C GLN A 335 -7.10 -7.79 7.34
N TYR A 336 -7.37 -9.00 6.85
CA TYR A 336 -8.63 -9.34 6.19
C TYR A 336 -9.65 -10.08 7.07
N CYS A 337 -9.34 -10.42 8.33
CA CYS A 337 -10.28 -11.07 9.24
C CYS A 337 -10.79 -10.19 10.40
N PRO A 338 -12.07 -10.34 10.81
CA PRO A 338 -13.09 -11.16 10.16
C PRO A 338 -13.57 -10.51 8.86
N GLN A 339 -13.82 -11.33 7.83
CA GLN A 339 -14.04 -10.85 6.47
C GLN A 339 -15.22 -9.86 6.35
N TRP A 340 -16.33 -10.10 7.06
CA TRP A 340 -17.50 -9.22 7.04
C TRP A 340 -17.18 -7.79 7.53
N HIS A 341 -16.17 -7.65 8.40
CA HIS A 341 -15.73 -6.39 8.97
C HIS A 341 -14.55 -5.79 8.19
N GLN A 342 -13.66 -6.58 7.59
CA GLN A 342 -12.47 -6.03 6.94
C GLN A 342 -12.65 -5.75 5.45
N LYS A 343 -13.53 -6.50 4.76
CA LYS A 343 -13.72 -6.44 3.31
C LYS A 343 -13.92 -5.03 2.72
N PRO A 344 -14.60 -4.06 3.38
CA PRO A 344 -14.71 -2.71 2.84
C PRO A 344 -13.40 -1.90 2.77
N ARG A 345 -12.28 -2.43 3.29
CA ARG A 345 -11.04 -1.68 3.52
C ARG A 345 -9.75 -2.48 3.30
N HIS A 346 -9.83 -3.81 3.42
CA HIS A 346 -8.70 -4.72 3.21
C HIS A 346 -9.12 -5.87 2.31
N ILE A 347 -8.31 -6.11 1.28
CA ILE A 347 -8.44 -7.25 0.38
C ILE A 347 -7.98 -8.55 1.05
N SER A 348 -8.59 -9.66 0.64
CA SER A 348 -8.11 -11.00 0.98
C SER A 348 -6.96 -11.46 0.06
N PRO A 349 -6.23 -12.55 0.40
CA PRO A 349 -5.26 -13.18 -0.49
C PRO A 349 -5.81 -13.52 -1.89
N GLU A 350 -7.07 -13.95 -1.96
CA GLU A 350 -7.76 -14.24 -3.22
C GLU A 350 -8.05 -12.96 -4.03
N GLU A 351 -8.39 -11.86 -3.36
CA GLU A 351 -8.58 -10.56 -4.00
C GLU A 351 -7.25 -9.94 -4.45
N CYS A 352 -6.12 -10.23 -3.78
CA CYS A 352 -4.79 -9.88 -4.28
C CYS A 352 -4.54 -10.47 -5.68
N VAL A 353 -4.86 -11.76 -5.87
CA VAL A 353 -4.71 -12.41 -7.17
C VAL A 353 -5.61 -11.78 -8.22
N LYS A 354 -6.84 -11.39 -7.88
CA LYS A 354 -7.74 -10.67 -8.80
C LYS A 354 -7.14 -9.33 -9.22
N ILE A 355 -6.61 -8.56 -8.28
CA ILE A 355 -5.97 -7.26 -8.58
C ILE A 355 -4.73 -7.47 -9.45
N TYR A 356 -3.92 -8.51 -9.17
CA TYR A 356 -2.79 -8.87 -10.01
C TYR A 356 -3.21 -9.12 -11.47
N ASP A 357 -4.27 -9.89 -11.69
CA ASP A 357 -4.81 -10.15 -13.03
C ASP A 357 -5.45 -8.89 -13.66
N ASP A 358 -6.17 -8.08 -12.86
CA ASP A 358 -6.83 -6.84 -13.30
C ASP A 358 -5.84 -5.77 -13.74
N LEU A 359 -4.69 -5.66 -13.06
CA LEU A 359 -3.56 -4.80 -13.45
C LEU A 359 -2.77 -5.34 -14.65
N LYS A 360 -3.03 -6.59 -15.04
CA LYS A 360 -2.20 -7.38 -15.96
C LYS A 360 -0.73 -7.36 -15.52
N ALA A 361 -0.51 -7.46 -14.20
CA ALA A 361 0.83 -7.36 -13.64
C ALA A 361 1.67 -8.59 -14.04
N GLN A 362 2.98 -8.40 -14.18
CA GLN A 362 3.91 -9.48 -14.51
C GLN A 362 4.33 -10.26 -13.27
N LYS A 363 4.58 -9.54 -12.17
CA LYS A 363 4.93 -10.11 -10.86
C LYS A 363 4.09 -9.48 -9.76
N MET A 364 3.87 -10.23 -8.69
CA MET A 364 3.16 -9.81 -7.48
C MET A 364 3.92 -10.22 -6.23
N VAL A 365 4.05 -9.27 -5.30
CA VAL A 365 4.51 -9.55 -3.92
C VAL A 365 3.40 -9.23 -2.92
N GLY A 366 3.11 -10.18 -2.03
CA GLY A 366 2.14 -10.00 -0.94
C GLY A 366 2.79 -9.40 0.32
N VAL A 367 2.32 -8.23 0.75
CA VAL A 367 2.85 -7.46 1.90
C VAL A 367 1.77 -7.24 2.98
N HIS A 368 2.01 -6.34 3.95
CA HIS A 368 1.03 -6.03 5.02
C HIS A 368 0.67 -7.22 5.95
N TRP A 369 1.60 -8.15 6.12
CA TRP A 369 1.43 -9.31 6.99
C TRP A 369 2.68 -9.57 7.84
N GLY A 370 2.55 -10.41 8.87
CA GLY A 370 3.68 -10.89 9.69
C GLY A 370 4.44 -9.83 10.48
N THR A 371 4.01 -8.56 10.46
CA THR A 371 4.72 -7.43 11.09
C THR A 371 4.01 -6.96 12.35
N PHE A 372 2.69 -6.75 12.27
CA PHE A 372 1.81 -6.46 13.40
C PHE A 372 0.62 -7.43 13.38
N VAL A 373 -0.06 -7.61 14.52
CA VAL A 373 -1.33 -8.34 14.59
C VAL A 373 -2.47 -7.33 14.70
N LEU A 374 -3.12 -7.04 13.57
CA LEU A 374 -4.11 -5.97 13.41
C LEU A 374 -5.54 -6.51 13.21
N SER A 375 -5.68 -7.83 13.17
CA SER A 375 -6.88 -8.56 12.74
C SER A 375 -6.86 -9.97 13.33
N SER A 376 -7.91 -10.74 13.06
CA SER A 376 -8.14 -12.04 13.71
C SER A 376 -7.52 -13.25 12.98
N GLU A 377 -6.97 -13.09 11.77
CA GLU A 377 -6.31 -14.21 11.10
C GLU A 377 -5.02 -14.63 11.81
N HIS A 378 -4.63 -15.90 11.62
CA HIS A 378 -3.34 -16.37 12.12
C HIS A 378 -2.21 -15.66 11.37
N PHE A 379 -1.14 -15.24 12.07
CA PHE A 379 -0.08 -14.40 11.50
C PHE A 379 0.67 -15.00 10.29
N LEU A 380 0.65 -16.34 10.12
CA LEU A 380 1.19 -17.03 8.93
C LEU A 380 0.16 -17.30 7.83
N GLU A 381 -1.14 -17.16 8.12
CA GLU A 381 -2.21 -17.47 7.16
C GLU A 381 -2.08 -16.69 5.85
N PRO A 382 -1.78 -15.36 5.85
CA PRO A 382 -1.56 -14.61 4.61
C PRO A 382 -0.51 -15.24 3.69
N LYS A 383 0.64 -15.61 4.26
CA LYS A 383 1.74 -16.25 3.53
C LYS A 383 1.30 -17.58 2.93
N LEU A 384 0.74 -18.45 3.78
CA LEU A 384 0.38 -19.80 3.37
C LEU A 384 -0.67 -19.80 2.27
N LYS A 385 -1.67 -18.90 2.35
CA LYS A 385 -2.71 -18.75 1.34
C LYS A 385 -2.18 -18.24 0.01
N ILE A 386 -1.35 -17.20 0.00
CA ILE A 386 -0.76 -16.70 -1.25
C ILE A 386 0.11 -17.78 -1.91
N GLU A 387 0.93 -18.49 -1.15
CA GLU A 387 1.76 -19.58 -1.68
C GLU A 387 0.90 -20.73 -2.24
N GLU A 388 -0.22 -21.06 -1.58
CA GLU A 388 -1.18 -22.04 -2.08
C GLU A 388 -1.85 -21.58 -3.38
N LEU A 389 -2.35 -20.35 -3.43
CA LEU A 389 -2.97 -19.76 -4.62
C LEU A 389 -1.99 -19.73 -5.79
N ALA A 390 -0.74 -19.32 -5.56
CA ALA A 390 0.30 -19.31 -6.58
C ALA A 390 0.59 -20.71 -7.13
N ARG A 391 0.62 -21.75 -6.28
CA ARG A 391 0.75 -23.15 -6.71
C ARG A 391 -0.44 -23.62 -7.53
N ASN A 392 -1.66 -23.37 -7.07
CA ASN A 392 -2.89 -23.79 -7.74
C ASN A 392 -3.02 -23.14 -9.13
N LEU A 393 -2.56 -21.90 -9.27
CA LEU A 393 -2.55 -21.15 -10.54
C LEU A 393 -1.33 -21.44 -11.43
N LYS A 394 -0.37 -22.26 -10.95
CA LYS A 394 0.93 -22.50 -11.61
C LYS A 394 1.73 -21.20 -11.87
N LYS A 395 1.56 -20.21 -11.01
CA LYS A 395 2.20 -18.88 -11.06
C LYS A 395 3.22 -18.68 -9.93
N ILE A 396 3.86 -19.74 -9.44
CA ILE A 396 4.82 -19.68 -8.30
C ILE A 396 6.03 -18.76 -8.52
N ASN A 397 6.38 -18.48 -9.78
CA ASN A 397 7.46 -17.57 -10.14
C ASN A 397 6.99 -16.12 -10.29
N ASP A 398 5.67 -15.91 -10.36
CA ASP A 398 5.07 -14.61 -10.61
C ASP A 398 4.43 -14.03 -9.36
N ILE A 399 3.76 -14.87 -8.58
CA ILE A 399 3.08 -14.51 -7.34
C ILE A 399 3.85 -15.12 -6.18
N PHE A 400 4.41 -14.30 -5.31
CA PHE A 400 5.16 -14.79 -4.16
C PHE A 400 5.08 -13.87 -2.95
N ILE A 401 5.58 -14.39 -1.83
CA ILE A 401 5.66 -13.68 -0.56
C ILE A 401 7.13 -13.31 -0.30
N PRO A 402 7.44 -12.01 -0.13
CA PRO A 402 8.79 -11.60 0.22
C PRO A 402 9.14 -12.02 1.64
N GLN A 403 10.44 -12.19 1.89
CA GLN A 403 10.99 -12.40 3.24
C GLN A 403 11.49 -11.07 3.81
N PHE A 404 11.38 -10.89 5.12
CA PHE A 404 11.81 -9.69 5.82
C PHE A 404 13.29 -9.38 5.53
N GLY A 405 13.54 -8.21 4.94
CA GLY A 405 14.86 -7.68 4.62
C GLY A 405 15.59 -8.35 3.47
N LYS A 406 15.02 -9.39 2.84
CA LYS A 406 15.62 -9.99 1.65
C LYS A 406 15.40 -9.06 0.46
N THR A 407 16.44 -8.86 -0.35
CA THR A 407 16.42 -7.97 -1.52
C THR A 407 16.09 -8.77 -2.78
N TYR A 408 15.02 -8.42 -3.47
CA TYR A 408 14.61 -9.06 -4.71
C TYR A 408 15.00 -8.18 -5.90
N VAL A 409 15.54 -8.77 -6.96
CA VAL A 409 15.95 -8.06 -8.18
C VAL A 409 15.12 -8.55 -9.36
N PHE A 410 14.58 -7.61 -10.13
CA PHE A 410 13.76 -7.86 -11.31
C PHE A 410 14.41 -7.20 -12.53
N ASP A 411 14.30 -7.85 -13.68
CA ASP A 411 14.76 -7.32 -14.97
C ASP A 411 13.60 -6.57 -15.67
N LEU A 412 13.83 -5.31 -16.01
CA LEU A 412 12.86 -4.48 -16.71
C LEU A 412 12.85 -4.70 -18.23
N LYS A 413 13.90 -5.30 -18.82
CA LYS A 413 14.03 -5.51 -20.28
C LYS A 413 13.30 -6.73 -20.81
N HIS A 414 13.34 -7.85 -20.08
CA HIS A 414 12.88 -9.14 -20.62
C HIS A 414 11.40 -9.38 -20.27
N GLY A 415 10.53 -9.20 -21.26
CA GLY A 415 9.15 -9.69 -21.20
C GLY A 415 9.10 -11.17 -21.60
N ASN A 416 9.10 -12.08 -20.62
CA ASN A 416 8.68 -13.48 -20.73
C ASN A 416 9.36 -14.45 -21.72
N ASN A 417 10.46 -14.10 -22.39
CA ASN A 417 11.23 -15.08 -23.18
C ASN A 417 12.70 -15.06 -22.78
N ASP A 418 13.09 -15.93 -21.84
CA ASP A 418 14.22 -16.85 -22.03
C ASP A 418 14.47 -17.82 -20.85
N ILE A 419 14.56 -19.10 -21.24
CA ILE A 419 15.30 -20.27 -20.75
C ILE A 419 15.78 -20.29 -19.28
N MET A 420 15.39 -21.39 -18.60
CA MET A 420 15.81 -21.78 -17.25
C MET A 420 17.31 -21.65 -17.00
N SER A 421 17.66 -21.04 -15.86
CA SER A 421 18.61 -21.63 -14.91
C SER A 421 18.47 -20.96 -13.54
N GLU A 422 18.31 -21.82 -12.54
CA GLU A 422 18.56 -21.69 -11.09
C GLU A 422 18.35 -20.33 -10.41
N ARG A 423 17.62 -20.34 -9.29
CA ARG A 423 17.62 -19.24 -8.30
C ARG A 423 19.08 -18.89 -7.99
N ILE A 424 19.54 -17.73 -8.46
CA ILE A 424 20.85 -17.22 -8.09
C ILE A 424 20.68 -16.51 -6.74
N ASP A 425 21.22 -17.08 -5.68
CA ASP A 425 21.43 -16.36 -4.41
C ASP A 425 22.48 -15.29 -4.69
N ILE A 426 22.07 -14.04 -4.90
CA ILE A 426 23.03 -13.00 -5.21
C ILE A 426 23.48 -12.37 -3.89
N ARG A 427 24.66 -12.83 -3.45
CA ARG A 427 25.48 -12.39 -2.31
C ARG A 427 24.98 -12.82 -0.93
N GLY A 428 25.57 -13.89 -0.41
CA GLY A 428 25.51 -14.27 1.02
C GLY A 428 24.10 -14.48 1.58
N ASN A 429 23.19 -15.06 0.79
CA ASN A 429 21.77 -15.29 1.10
C ASN A 429 20.93 -14.02 1.29
N LYS A 430 21.41 -12.84 0.86
CA LYS A 430 20.72 -11.56 1.06
C LYS A 430 19.88 -11.12 -0.13
N SER A 431 20.34 -11.35 -1.38
CA SER A 431 19.56 -11.03 -2.57
C SER A 431 19.11 -12.23 -3.38
N VAL A 432 18.01 -12.07 -4.10
CA VAL A 432 17.44 -13.07 -5.01
C VAL A 432 17.12 -12.41 -6.34
N LEU A 433 17.61 -13.00 -7.43
CA LEU A 433 17.13 -12.63 -8.77
C LEU A 433 15.79 -13.30 -9.05
N VAL A 434 14.79 -12.49 -9.40
CA VAL A 434 13.46 -12.90 -9.84
C VAL A 434 13.41 -12.70 -11.35
N LYS A 435 13.49 -13.80 -12.09
CA LYS A 435 13.36 -13.82 -13.55
C LYS A 435 11.91 -13.92 -13.97
#